data_AF-A0A536Z0Z2-F1
#
_entry.id   AF-A0A536Z0Z2-F1
#
_cell.length_a   1.000
_cell.length_b   1.000
_cell.length_c   1.000
_cell.angle_alpha   90.00
_cell.angle_beta   90.00
_cell.angle_gamma   90.00
#
_symmetry.space_group_name_H-M   'P 1'
#
loop_
_entity.id
_entity.type
_entity.pdbx_description
1 polymer ?
#
loop_
_entity_poly.entity_id
_entity_poly.type
_entity_poly.pdbx_seq_one_letter_code
_entity_poly.pdbx_strand_id
1 'polypeptide(L)'
;MNTSRPVRLSFERCARRHFLESAAAALLALLSFGIAPAALADRGDDQSRDPQHWVASWATSPAAYFVYVAPVPQNQALAPSPTRFTTANIQPDLAFPFPNANTSGANDQTIRSIVKPDLWGNTMRLRFSNVFGNQALTFDSTTIALQEYAGNVVHGTVTPVTFGRSLSVTIPAGQEMWSDPVRLAWVRSADDPLIQGRNLAISYSIRGDSGHMTYHSGANTTSYITGPGTGDHTNDADGFAYEYTTSSWFFLTTLDVMASTDTVVICAFGDSITDGTHTTFNGNDRWANVLSRRLHDAYGNKVSIVNEAIGGNRVINPVVANAASGPAAVDRLDRDVLGLSGLTDVIWLEGINDLGAGYGAAANPVENPVVHTPQAIIAGYQDVVARLHRHGVKVYGATVVSALGLNNPAQGWDLIHFPSFLATVDNGAAVEAGRLILNQFIRTPGNFDGVVDFDAATRDPDPAALGNMKAKYLPNSQFTQLPWDYLHPNHAGYNAMGLAVDIAPFAPAHHRSRRGEQ
;
A
#
# COMPACT_ATOMS: atom_id res chain seq x y z
N MET A 1 -14.45 71.84 -46.09
CA MET A 1 -15.63 71.99 -45.20
C MET A 1 -16.88 71.68 -45.99
N ASN A 2 -17.48 70.51 -45.78
CA ASN A 2 -18.93 70.43 -45.51
C ASN A 2 -19.28 69.01 -45.11
N THR A 3 -19.87 68.90 -43.92
CA THR A 3 -20.43 67.69 -43.32
C THR A 3 -21.94 67.69 -43.54
N SER A 4 -22.51 66.56 -43.94
CA SER A 4 -23.87 66.18 -43.52
C SER A 4 -24.14 64.72 -43.90
N ARG A 5 -24.53 63.94 -42.88
CA ARG A 5 -25.03 62.56 -42.98
C ARG A 5 -26.38 62.53 -43.73
N PRO A 6 -26.80 61.33 -44.16
CA PRO A 6 -28.07 60.84 -43.64
C PRO A 6 -28.08 59.35 -43.28
N VAL A 7 -29.10 59.00 -42.51
CA VAL A 7 -29.53 57.67 -42.03
C VAL A 7 -30.80 57.28 -42.79
N ARG A 8 -30.97 56.00 -43.18
CA ARG A 8 -32.19 55.17 -42.94
C ARG A 8 -32.14 53.79 -43.64
N LEU A 9 -32.47 52.75 -42.84
CA LEU A 9 -33.39 51.59 -43.02
C LEU A 9 -33.38 50.78 -44.34
N SER A 10 -33.64 49.47 -44.42
CA SER A 10 -33.66 48.27 -43.55
C SER A 10 -34.31 47.13 -44.38
N PHE A 11 -33.92 45.86 -44.17
CA PHE A 11 -34.57 44.60 -44.62
C PHE A 11 -34.56 44.34 -46.14
N GLU A 12 -34.16 43.19 -46.69
CA GLU A 12 -34.48 41.78 -46.36
C GLU A 12 -33.50 40.84 -47.12
N ARG A 13 -33.35 39.59 -46.61
CA ARG A 13 -32.91 38.34 -47.27
C ARG A 13 -31.43 38.13 -47.68
N CYS A 14 -30.69 37.38 -46.86
CA CYS A 14 -30.12 36.09 -47.28
C CYS A 14 -29.82 35.22 -46.05
N ALA A 15 -30.21 33.95 -46.15
CA ALA A 15 -30.35 33.01 -45.04
C ALA A 15 -28.99 32.51 -44.49
N ARG A 16 -28.86 32.53 -43.16
CA ARG A 16 -27.85 31.78 -42.40
C ARG A 16 -28.19 30.29 -42.46
N ARG A 17 -27.42 29.53 -43.24
CA ARG A 17 -27.20 28.09 -43.03
C ARG A 17 -25.79 27.91 -42.49
N HIS A 18 -25.71 27.20 -41.37
CA HIS A 18 -24.54 26.58 -40.70
C HIS A 18 -24.54 26.91 -39.21
N PHE A 19 -25.46 26.23 -38.52
CA PHE A 19 -25.42 26.03 -37.08
C PHE A 19 -25.95 24.62 -36.80
N LEU A 20 -25.28 23.61 -37.36
CA LEU A 20 -25.60 22.18 -37.22
C LEU A 20 -24.38 21.32 -37.59
N GLU A 21 -23.21 21.51 -36.96
CA GLU A 21 -22.08 20.55 -37.04
C GLU A 21 -21.25 20.49 -35.73
N SER A 22 -21.89 20.62 -34.56
CA SER A 22 -21.19 20.44 -33.27
C SER A 22 -22.10 19.83 -32.21
N ALA A 23 -22.84 18.78 -32.57
CA ALA A 23 -23.71 18.02 -31.67
C ALA A 23 -23.73 16.51 -31.96
N ALA A 24 -22.63 15.96 -32.46
CA ALA A 24 -22.49 14.53 -32.77
C ALA A 24 -21.10 14.00 -32.38
N ALA A 25 -20.70 14.19 -31.12
CA ALA A 25 -19.53 13.51 -30.53
C ALA A 25 -19.60 13.38 -28.99
N ALA A 26 -20.78 13.56 -28.37
CA ALA A 26 -20.94 13.56 -26.91
C ALA A 26 -22.16 12.76 -26.43
N LEU A 27 -22.49 11.67 -27.13
CA LEU A 27 -23.64 10.82 -26.79
C LEU A 27 -23.34 9.35 -27.16
N LEU A 28 -22.31 8.77 -26.53
CA LEU A 28 -22.06 7.32 -26.53
C LEU A 28 -21.13 6.86 -25.38
N ALA A 29 -21.22 7.50 -24.21
CA ALA A 29 -20.44 7.15 -23.03
C ALA A 29 -21.22 7.18 -21.71
N LEU A 30 -22.52 6.87 -21.75
CA LEU A 30 -23.34 6.71 -20.54
C LEU A 30 -24.34 5.58 -20.78
N LEU A 31 -23.96 4.36 -20.38
CA LEU A 31 -24.84 3.26 -19.97
C LEU A 31 -23.98 2.06 -19.52
N SER A 32 -23.47 2.12 -18.30
CA SER A 32 -23.03 0.95 -17.53
C SER A 32 -23.40 1.16 -16.06
N PHE A 33 -24.69 1.40 -15.81
CA PHE A 33 -25.29 1.13 -14.50
C PHE A 33 -25.71 -0.33 -14.44
N GLY A 34 -25.40 -0.96 -13.30
CA GLY A 34 -25.39 -2.40 -13.09
C GLY A 34 -26.66 -3.14 -13.49
N ILE A 35 -26.45 -4.20 -14.27
CA ILE A 35 -27.30 -5.38 -14.24
C ILE A 35 -26.37 -6.50 -13.79
N ALA A 36 -26.54 -6.96 -12.55
CA ALA A 36 -25.94 -8.19 -12.09
C ALA A 36 -26.40 -9.33 -13.02
N PRO A 37 -25.51 -10.13 -13.62
CA PRO A 37 -25.97 -11.34 -14.28
C PRO A 37 -26.50 -12.28 -13.19
N ALA A 38 -27.79 -12.60 -13.26
CA ALA A 38 -28.37 -13.68 -12.48
C ALA A 38 -27.56 -14.95 -12.77
N ALA A 39 -26.94 -15.50 -11.72
CA ALA A 39 -26.21 -16.75 -11.80
C ALA A 39 -27.17 -17.86 -12.24
N LEU A 40 -26.99 -18.38 -13.45
CA LEU A 40 -27.50 -19.69 -13.82
C LEU A 40 -26.66 -20.72 -13.07
N ALA A 41 -27.19 -21.18 -11.94
CA ALA A 41 -26.68 -22.35 -11.25
C ALA A 41 -26.85 -23.56 -12.17
N ASP A 42 -25.74 -24.06 -12.69
CA ASP A 42 -25.67 -25.40 -13.25
C ASP A 42 -25.85 -26.38 -12.08
N ARG A 43 -27.02 -27.04 -12.04
CA ARG A 43 -27.36 -28.00 -10.99
C ARG A 43 -26.64 -29.32 -11.28
N GLY A 44 -25.42 -29.43 -10.80
CA GLY A 44 -24.71 -30.69 -10.61
C GLY A 44 -24.17 -30.77 -9.18
N ASP A 45 -24.78 -31.63 -8.36
CA ASP A 45 -24.33 -32.10 -7.03
C ASP A 45 -23.50 -31.12 -6.16
N ASP A 46 -24.17 -30.26 -5.38
CA ASP A 46 -23.51 -29.53 -4.28
C ASP A 46 -24.42 -29.52 -3.04
N GLN A 47 -24.49 -30.65 -2.35
CA GLN A 47 -24.90 -30.66 -0.95
C GLN A 47 -23.65 -30.42 -0.09
N SER A 48 -23.65 -29.30 0.65
CA SER A 48 -22.72 -28.92 1.75
C SER A 48 -21.51 -28.00 1.46
N ARG A 49 -21.62 -26.97 0.61
CA ARG A 49 -20.65 -25.86 0.65
C ARG A 49 -21.23 -24.64 1.35
N ASP A 50 -20.54 -24.18 2.40
CA ASP A 50 -20.82 -22.91 3.06
C ASP A 50 -20.83 -21.78 2.02
N PRO A 51 -21.71 -20.77 2.16
CA PRO A 51 -21.71 -19.62 1.27
C PRO A 51 -20.33 -18.94 1.25
N GLN A 52 -19.92 -18.47 0.06
CA GLN A 52 -18.61 -17.85 -0.17
C GLN A 52 -18.72 -16.42 -0.71
N HIS A 53 -17.69 -15.62 -0.45
CA HIS A 53 -17.53 -14.27 -0.99
C HIS A 53 -16.06 -13.95 -1.30
N TRP A 54 -15.80 -12.83 -1.96
CA TRP A 54 -14.44 -12.33 -2.14
C TRP A 54 -13.89 -11.74 -0.85
N VAL A 55 -12.67 -12.14 -0.52
CA VAL A 55 -11.89 -11.64 0.60
C VAL A 55 -10.55 -11.14 0.07
N ALA A 56 -10.16 -9.93 0.47
CA ALA A 56 -8.82 -9.43 0.22
C ALA A 56 -7.81 -10.32 0.96
N SER A 57 -6.90 -10.93 0.22
CA SER A 57 -5.86 -11.82 0.76
C SER A 57 -4.46 -11.24 0.64
N TRP A 58 -4.27 -10.28 -0.25
CA TRP A 58 -3.08 -9.45 -0.31
C TRP A 58 -3.50 -8.12 -0.90
N ALA A 59 -2.96 -7.04 -0.37
CA ALA A 59 -3.23 -5.70 -0.89
C ALA A 59 -2.04 -4.79 -0.60
N THR A 60 -1.96 -3.69 -1.35
CA THR A 60 -0.97 -2.63 -1.17
C THR A 60 -1.54 -1.32 -1.72
N SER A 61 -1.28 -0.23 -1.00
CA SER A 61 -1.74 1.09 -1.44
C SER A 61 -0.79 1.69 -2.48
N PRO A 62 -1.25 2.09 -3.67
CA PRO A 62 -0.43 2.90 -4.56
C PRO A 62 -0.25 4.29 -3.96
N ALA A 63 0.98 4.78 -3.93
CA ALA A 63 1.31 6.06 -3.33
C ALA A 63 1.32 7.20 -4.37
N ALA A 64 1.87 6.94 -5.55
CA ALA A 64 2.13 7.95 -6.56
C ALA A 64 2.32 7.31 -7.94
N TYR A 65 2.65 8.12 -8.95
CA TYR A 65 3.37 7.60 -10.10
C TYR A 65 4.87 7.58 -9.83
N PHE A 66 5.55 6.58 -10.37
CA PHE A 66 6.98 6.38 -10.23
C PHE A 66 7.76 7.50 -10.91
N VAL A 67 8.72 8.06 -10.17
CA VAL A 67 9.71 9.01 -10.67
C VAL A 67 11.07 8.41 -10.39
N TYR A 68 11.84 8.15 -11.44
CA TYR A 68 13.19 7.64 -11.28
C TYR A 68 14.10 8.72 -10.70
N VAL A 69 14.80 8.36 -9.63
CA VAL A 69 15.87 9.14 -9.02
C VAL A 69 17.11 8.26 -9.01
N ALA A 70 18.21 8.76 -9.58
CA ALA A 70 19.45 8.00 -9.65
C ALA A 70 20.01 7.72 -8.25
N PRO A 71 20.60 6.52 -8.01
CA PRO A 71 21.29 6.24 -6.76
C PRO A 71 22.37 7.28 -6.47
N VAL A 72 22.49 7.70 -5.21
CA VAL A 72 23.52 8.66 -4.79
C VAL A 72 24.90 8.00 -4.88
N PRO A 73 25.89 8.57 -5.59
CA PRO A 73 27.24 8.02 -5.67
C PRO A 73 27.88 7.91 -4.27
N GLN A 74 28.37 6.72 -3.94
CA GLN A 74 28.95 6.40 -2.62
C GLN A 74 30.24 7.19 -2.29
N ASN A 75 30.82 7.92 -3.25
CA ASN A 75 32.13 8.59 -3.13
C ASN A 75 32.07 10.03 -2.60
N GLN A 76 30.89 10.61 -2.40
CA GLN A 76 30.79 11.87 -1.68
C GLN A 76 30.85 11.54 -0.19
N ALA A 77 32.04 11.68 0.39
CA ALA A 77 32.21 11.90 1.81
C ALA A 77 31.19 12.97 2.21
N LEU A 78 30.11 12.55 2.85
CA LEU A 78 29.14 13.45 3.42
C LEU A 78 29.95 14.27 4.43
N ALA A 79 30.27 15.52 4.08
CA ALA A 79 30.39 16.56 5.10
C ALA A 79 29.20 16.37 6.05
N PRO A 80 29.33 16.54 7.39
CA PRO A 80 28.32 16.17 8.38
C PRO A 80 27.01 16.92 8.09
N SER A 81 26.25 16.33 7.20
CA SER A 81 25.03 16.80 6.58
C SER A 81 24.20 15.55 6.66
N PRO A 82 23.11 15.56 7.43
CA PRO A 82 22.20 14.44 7.46
C PRO A 82 21.84 14.14 6.01
N THR A 83 22.09 12.89 5.62
CA THR A 83 21.82 12.36 4.29
C THR A 83 20.49 12.89 3.79
N ARG A 84 20.49 13.65 2.69
CA ARG A 84 19.27 13.97 1.96
C ARG A 84 18.72 12.64 1.44
N PHE A 85 17.69 12.12 2.11
CA PHE A 85 16.81 11.05 1.68
C PHE A 85 17.50 9.94 0.87
N THR A 86 18.17 9.00 1.54
CA THR A 86 18.07 7.62 1.05
C THR A 86 16.68 7.17 1.48
N THR A 87 15.75 6.99 0.54
CA THR A 87 14.48 6.32 0.83
C THR A 87 14.78 5.10 1.69
N ALA A 88 14.06 4.91 2.79
CA ALA A 88 14.27 3.78 3.72
C ALA A 88 13.91 2.41 3.10
N ASN A 89 13.90 2.36 1.77
CA ASN A 89 13.55 1.26 0.92
C ASN A 89 14.71 1.03 -0.05
N ILE A 90 15.26 -0.19 -0.02
CA ILE A 90 16.40 -0.62 -0.82
C ILE A 90 15.90 -0.82 -2.25
N GLN A 91 16.09 0.16 -3.13
CA GLN A 91 15.71 0.04 -4.54
C GLN A 91 16.97 -0.16 -5.41
N PRO A 92 17.02 -1.21 -6.25
CA PRO A 92 18.04 -1.33 -7.28
C PRO A 92 18.05 -0.11 -8.23
N ASP A 93 19.14 0.06 -8.97
CA ASP A 93 19.15 1.06 -10.05
C ASP A 93 18.14 0.64 -11.14
N LEU A 94 17.06 1.41 -11.26
CA LEU A 94 16.00 1.17 -12.22
C LEU A 94 16.20 1.89 -13.57
N ALA A 95 17.33 2.55 -13.81
CA ALA A 95 17.62 3.15 -15.11
C ALA A 95 17.75 2.12 -16.25
N PHE A 96 18.14 0.89 -15.95
CA PHE A 96 18.25 -0.17 -16.96
C PHE A 96 16.89 -0.75 -17.38
N PRO A 97 16.01 -1.20 -16.46
CA PRO A 97 14.68 -1.66 -16.83
C PRO A 97 13.74 -0.54 -17.29
N PHE A 98 13.98 0.71 -16.86
CA PHE A 98 13.15 1.88 -17.20
C PHE A 98 14.01 3.09 -17.62
N PRO A 99 14.71 3.04 -18.77
CA PRO A 99 15.64 4.10 -19.19
C PRO A 99 14.97 5.46 -19.39
N ASN A 100 13.66 5.45 -19.63
CA ASN A 100 12.83 6.63 -19.85
C ASN A 100 11.67 6.68 -18.84
N ALA A 101 11.90 6.23 -17.59
CA ALA A 101 10.87 6.13 -16.54
C ALA A 101 10.03 7.40 -16.37
N ASN A 102 10.65 8.58 -16.50
CA ASN A 102 10.00 9.88 -16.30
C ASN A 102 9.22 10.39 -17.53
N THR A 103 9.22 9.64 -18.64
CA THR A 103 8.50 10.00 -19.87
C THR A 103 7.61 8.86 -20.35
N SER A 104 8.20 7.75 -20.82
CA SER A 104 7.49 6.61 -21.38
C SER A 104 7.15 5.52 -20.36
N GLY A 105 7.81 5.52 -19.19
CA GLY A 105 7.65 4.46 -18.20
C GLY A 105 8.22 3.12 -18.67
N ALA A 106 7.48 2.04 -18.44
CA ALA A 106 7.76 0.74 -19.03
C ALA A 106 7.39 0.74 -20.52
N ASN A 107 8.16 0.03 -21.34
CA ASN A 107 7.95 -0.04 -22.79
C ASN A 107 8.08 -1.48 -23.28
N ASP A 108 6.99 -2.07 -23.79
CA ASP A 108 6.96 -3.39 -24.43
C ASP A 108 7.74 -4.45 -23.62
N GLN A 109 7.41 -4.62 -22.34
CA GLN A 109 8.17 -5.45 -21.40
C GLN A 109 7.26 -6.08 -20.33
N THR A 110 7.76 -7.11 -19.65
CA THR A 110 7.01 -7.85 -18.65
C THR A 110 7.52 -7.55 -17.24
N ILE A 111 6.58 -7.33 -16.31
CA ILE A 111 6.86 -7.26 -14.87
C ILE A 111 6.28 -8.52 -14.21
N ARG A 112 7.06 -9.15 -13.33
CA ARG A 112 6.66 -10.27 -12.46
C ARG A 112 6.71 -9.81 -11.01
N SER A 113 5.53 -9.45 -10.49
CA SER A 113 5.33 -9.04 -9.11
C SER A 113 5.21 -10.27 -8.20
N ILE A 114 6.08 -10.36 -7.19
CA ILE A 114 5.99 -11.39 -6.16
C ILE A 114 5.09 -10.88 -5.04
N VAL A 115 4.07 -11.66 -4.69
CA VAL A 115 3.12 -11.32 -3.62
C VAL A 115 2.93 -12.51 -2.69
N LYS A 116 2.67 -12.25 -1.41
CA LYS A 116 2.38 -13.28 -0.42
C LYS A 116 0.91 -13.16 0.01
N PRO A 117 0.01 -13.99 -0.52
CA PRO A 117 -1.36 -14.04 -0.02
C PRO A 117 -1.37 -14.54 1.43
N ASP A 118 -2.18 -13.89 2.27
CA ASP A 118 -2.44 -14.32 3.64
C ASP A 118 -3.37 -15.54 3.71
N LEU A 119 -4.35 -15.63 2.79
CA LEU A 119 -5.25 -16.75 2.60
C LEU A 119 -5.09 -17.39 1.23
N TRP A 120 -5.15 -18.72 1.21
CA TRP A 120 -5.16 -19.50 -0.02
C TRP A 120 -6.54 -20.00 -0.39
N GLY A 121 -6.74 -20.19 -1.68
CA GLY A 121 -7.95 -20.76 -2.25
C GLY A 121 -7.72 -21.06 -3.73
N ASN A 122 -8.59 -21.89 -4.32
CA ASN A 122 -8.42 -22.27 -5.72
C ASN A 122 -9.01 -21.26 -6.70
N THR A 123 -9.73 -20.25 -6.21
CA THR A 123 -10.36 -19.24 -7.06
C THR A 123 -9.94 -17.86 -6.56
N MET A 124 -9.21 -17.12 -7.39
CA MET A 124 -8.62 -15.82 -7.06
C MET A 124 -8.98 -14.77 -8.11
N ARG A 125 -8.81 -13.49 -7.81
CA ARG A 125 -8.86 -12.40 -8.80
C ARG A 125 -7.87 -11.30 -8.43
N LEU A 126 -7.46 -10.51 -9.41
CA LEU A 126 -6.44 -9.48 -9.27
C LEU A 126 -7.04 -8.10 -9.55
N ARG A 127 -6.62 -7.07 -8.80
CA ARG A 127 -6.89 -5.67 -9.11
C ARG A 127 -5.61 -5.00 -9.60
N PHE A 128 -5.71 -4.39 -10.77
CA PHE A 128 -4.69 -3.51 -11.33
C PHE A 128 -5.18 -2.06 -11.32
N SER A 129 -4.25 -1.13 -11.16
CA SER A 129 -4.52 0.27 -10.93
C SER A 129 -3.65 1.14 -11.82
N ASN A 130 -4.31 2.05 -12.55
CA ASN A 130 -3.70 3.11 -13.34
C ASN A 130 -4.10 4.49 -12.79
N VAL A 131 -4.39 4.58 -11.49
CA VAL A 131 -4.97 5.76 -10.83
C VAL A 131 -4.06 6.99 -10.88
N PHE A 132 -2.74 6.81 -10.93
CA PHE A 132 -1.76 7.88 -11.12
C PHE A 132 -1.19 7.93 -12.55
N GLY A 133 -1.75 7.15 -13.47
CA GLY A 133 -1.36 7.16 -14.87
C GLY A 133 -1.77 8.43 -15.60
N ASN A 134 -1.01 8.79 -16.64
CA ASN A 134 -1.28 9.92 -17.52
C ASN A 134 -1.81 9.50 -18.91
N GLN A 135 -1.88 8.20 -19.18
CA GLN A 135 -2.43 7.63 -20.41
C GLN A 135 -3.00 6.22 -20.17
N ALA A 136 -3.61 5.64 -21.20
CA ALA A 136 -4.15 4.28 -21.11
C ALA A 136 -3.03 3.24 -21.02
N LEU A 137 -3.10 2.38 -20.01
CA LEU A 137 -2.18 1.27 -19.80
C LEU A 137 -2.76 0.01 -20.44
N THR A 138 -2.00 -0.70 -21.27
CA THR A 138 -2.45 -1.95 -21.88
C THR A 138 -1.59 -3.12 -21.44
N PHE A 139 -2.23 -4.20 -21.01
CA PHE A 139 -1.59 -5.49 -20.83
C PHE A 139 -1.94 -6.42 -21.99
N ASP A 140 -0.93 -7.06 -22.59
CA ASP A 140 -1.12 -8.09 -23.61
C ASP A 140 -1.58 -9.42 -23.01
N SER A 141 -0.97 -9.77 -21.88
CA SER A 141 -1.19 -11.01 -21.15
C SER A 141 -0.95 -10.78 -19.66
N THR A 142 -1.59 -11.59 -18.82
CA THR A 142 -1.35 -11.67 -17.38
C THR A 142 -1.43 -13.12 -16.92
N THR A 143 -0.53 -13.54 -16.04
CA THR A 143 -0.49 -14.89 -15.47
C THR A 143 -0.31 -14.86 -13.96
N ILE A 144 -0.80 -15.91 -13.30
CA ILE A 144 -0.56 -16.23 -11.89
C ILE A 144 0.12 -17.59 -11.81
N ALA A 145 1.16 -17.71 -10.99
CA ALA A 145 1.89 -18.95 -10.78
C ALA A 145 2.39 -19.05 -9.33
N LEU A 146 2.66 -20.27 -8.87
CA LEU A 146 3.32 -20.50 -7.58
C LEU A 146 4.81 -20.16 -7.70
N GLN A 147 5.33 -19.26 -6.87
CA GLN A 147 6.76 -18.95 -6.87
C GLN A 147 7.55 -20.17 -6.39
N GLU A 148 8.58 -20.56 -7.15
CA GLU A 148 9.53 -21.57 -6.72
C GLU A 148 10.62 -20.93 -5.87
N TYR A 149 11.46 -20.09 -6.50
CA TYR A 149 12.47 -19.24 -5.87
C TYR A 149 12.87 -18.13 -6.83
N ALA A 150 13.24 -16.97 -6.28
CA ALA A 150 13.59 -15.79 -7.05
C ALA A 150 12.55 -15.51 -8.16
N GLY A 151 12.99 -15.28 -9.40
CA GLY A 151 12.11 -15.08 -10.55
C GLY A 151 11.46 -16.37 -11.06
N ASN A 152 11.85 -17.57 -10.61
CA ASN A 152 11.34 -18.84 -11.14
C ASN A 152 10.00 -19.22 -10.52
N VAL A 153 9.17 -19.89 -11.31
CA VAL A 153 7.85 -20.39 -10.90
C VAL A 153 7.78 -21.89 -11.07
N VAL A 154 6.96 -22.53 -10.23
CA VAL A 154 6.80 -23.99 -10.27
C VAL A 154 6.17 -24.38 -11.60
N HIS A 155 6.85 -25.24 -12.35
CA HIS A 155 6.39 -25.70 -13.66
C HIS A 155 4.98 -26.32 -13.57
N GLY A 156 4.11 -25.98 -14.52
CA GLY A 156 2.71 -26.42 -14.53
C GLY A 156 1.75 -25.61 -13.64
N THR A 157 2.23 -24.56 -12.96
CA THR A 157 1.36 -23.66 -12.17
C THR A 157 0.99 -22.36 -12.88
N VAL A 158 1.67 -22.02 -13.98
CA VAL A 158 1.36 -20.83 -14.79
C VAL A 158 -0.08 -20.92 -15.30
N THR A 159 -0.92 -20.00 -14.84
CA THR A 159 -2.35 -19.95 -15.14
C THR A 159 -2.68 -18.59 -15.74
N PRO A 160 -3.30 -18.53 -16.94
CA PRO A 160 -3.67 -17.27 -17.56
C PRO A 160 -4.77 -16.56 -16.78
N VAL A 161 -4.71 -15.24 -16.77
CA VAL A 161 -5.70 -14.34 -16.19
C VAL A 161 -6.43 -13.63 -17.33
N THR A 162 -7.76 -13.53 -17.23
CA THR A 162 -8.60 -12.86 -18.23
C THR A 162 -9.32 -11.65 -17.65
N PHE A 163 -9.80 -10.79 -18.53
CA PHE A 163 -10.56 -9.58 -18.25
C PHE A 163 -11.75 -9.54 -19.20
N GLY A 164 -12.97 -9.75 -18.71
CA GLY A 164 -14.14 -9.86 -19.59
C GLY A 164 -13.98 -10.97 -20.62
N ARG A 165 -13.32 -12.09 -20.25
CA ARG A 165 -12.94 -13.24 -21.09
C ARG A 165 -11.86 -12.97 -22.15
N SER A 166 -11.25 -11.78 -22.15
CA SER A 166 -10.10 -11.43 -22.99
C SER A 166 -8.80 -11.62 -22.24
N LEU A 167 -7.73 -12.06 -22.91
CA LEU A 167 -6.38 -12.11 -22.32
C LEU A 167 -5.73 -10.72 -22.22
N SER A 168 -6.09 -9.82 -23.14
CA SER A 168 -5.61 -8.44 -23.15
C SER A 168 -6.63 -7.49 -22.55
N VAL A 169 -6.15 -6.46 -21.87
CA VAL A 169 -6.95 -5.42 -21.24
C VAL A 169 -6.30 -4.05 -21.38
N THR A 170 -7.11 -3.01 -21.55
CA THR A 170 -6.66 -1.61 -21.50
C THR A 170 -7.35 -0.90 -20.33
N ILE A 171 -6.55 -0.35 -19.42
CA ILE A 171 -6.99 0.38 -18.23
C ILE A 171 -6.79 1.88 -18.51
N PRO A 172 -7.86 2.68 -18.61
CA PRO A 172 -7.74 4.13 -18.81
C PRO A 172 -6.95 4.80 -17.68
N ALA A 173 -6.38 5.98 -17.97
CA ALA A 173 -5.75 6.82 -16.95
C ALA A 173 -6.75 7.14 -15.82
N GLY A 174 -6.29 7.08 -14.57
CA GLY A 174 -7.13 7.36 -13.40
C GLY A 174 -8.08 6.24 -13.00
N GLN A 175 -8.02 5.06 -13.64
CA GLN A 175 -8.96 3.95 -13.41
C GLN A 175 -8.29 2.71 -12.83
N GLU A 176 -9.13 1.81 -12.30
CA GLU A 176 -8.74 0.48 -11.83
C GLU A 176 -9.50 -0.60 -12.60
N MET A 177 -8.98 -1.83 -12.59
CA MET A 177 -9.56 -2.96 -13.27
C MET A 177 -9.39 -4.25 -12.46
N TRP A 178 -10.50 -4.95 -12.25
CA TRP A 178 -10.49 -6.32 -11.72
C TRP A 178 -10.36 -7.31 -12.87
N SER A 179 -9.60 -8.39 -12.65
CA SER A 179 -9.65 -9.56 -13.50
C SER A 179 -10.96 -10.33 -13.32
N ASP A 180 -11.26 -11.20 -14.28
CA ASP A 180 -12.20 -12.29 -14.07
C ASP A 180 -11.69 -13.23 -12.96
N PRO A 181 -12.56 -14.09 -12.38
CA PRO A 181 -12.12 -15.14 -11.48
C PRO A 181 -11.18 -16.13 -12.17
N VAL A 182 -10.04 -16.40 -11.56
CA VAL A 182 -9.00 -17.31 -12.03
C VAL A 182 -9.05 -18.60 -11.21
N ARG A 183 -9.31 -19.73 -11.87
CA ARG A 183 -9.32 -21.04 -11.23
C ARG A 183 -7.93 -21.68 -11.29
N LEU A 184 -7.29 -21.78 -10.14
CA LEU A 184 -5.99 -22.44 -9.95
C LEU A 184 -6.19 -23.94 -9.81
N ALA A 185 -6.18 -24.68 -10.93
CA ALA A 185 -6.43 -26.13 -10.94
C ALA A 185 -5.40 -26.94 -10.13
N TRP A 186 -4.21 -26.37 -9.92
CA TRP A 186 -3.14 -26.95 -9.11
C TRP A 186 -3.32 -26.72 -7.59
N VAL A 187 -4.28 -25.87 -7.18
CA VAL A 187 -4.69 -25.72 -5.77
C VAL A 187 -5.84 -26.67 -5.49
N ARG A 188 -5.56 -27.76 -4.76
CA ARG A 188 -6.57 -28.77 -4.42
C ARG A 188 -7.41 -28.38 -3.21
N SER A 189 -6.77 -27.80 -2.20
CA SER A 189 -7.40 -27.35 -0.96
C SER A 189 -6.82 -26.01 -0.54
N ALA A 190 -7.65 -25.17 0.08
CA ALA A 190 -7.18 -23.96 0.76
C ALA A 190 -6.19 -24.30 1.88
N ASP A 191 -6.39 -25.43 2.56
CA ASP A 191 -5.56 -25.89 3.69
C ASP A 191 -4.33 -26.71 3.26
N ASP A 192 -3.96 -26.70 1.97
CA ASP A 192 -2.82 -27.50 1.49
C ASP A 192 -1.49 -26.98 2.08
N PRO A 193 -0.77 -27.77 2.88
CA PRO A 193 0.46 -27.33 3.52
C PRO A 193 1.59 -26.99 2.53
N LEU A 194 1.49 -27.40 1.26
CA LEU A 194 2.50 -27.11 0.24
C LEU A 194 2.40 -25.69 -0.32
N ILE A 195 1.23 -25.06 -0.23
CA ILE A 195 1.00 -23.67 -0.69
C ILE A 195 0.90 -22.69 0.47
N GLN A 196 0.52 -23.14 1.66
CA GLN A 196 0.38 -22.30 2.83
C GLN A 196 1.67 -21.52 3.14
N GLY A 197 1.55 -20.20 3.30
CA GLY A 197 2.67 -19.29 3.52
C GLY A 197 3.64 -19.08 2.35
N ARG A 198 3.35 -19.66 1.17
CA ARG A 198 4.13 -19.46 -0.06
C ARG A 198 3.75 -18.17 -0.77
N ASN A 199 4.61 -17.75 -1.69
CA ASN A 199 4.38 -16.58 -2.53
C ASN A 199 3.81 -16.99 -3.90
N LEU A 200 3.09 -16.07 -4.50
CA LEU A 200 2.67 -16.11 -5.89
C LEU A 200 3.56 -15.18 -6.73
N ALA A 201 3.77 -15.56 -7.98
CA ALA A 201 4.33 -14.71 -9.02
C ALA A 201 3.21 -14.29 -9.97
N ILE A 202 2.97 -12.99 -10.05
CA ILE A 202 1.97 -12.37 -10.94
C ILE A 202 2.72 -11.66 -12.05
N SER A 203 2.65 -12.19 -13.27
CA SER A 203 3.36 -11.62 -14.42
C SER A 203 2.39 -10.91 -15.35
N TYR A 204 2.73 -9.73 -15.85
CA TYR A 204 1.92 -8.96 -16.80
C TYR A 204 2.80 -8.26 -17.82
N SER A 205 2.47 -8.44 -19.11
CA SER A 205 3.20 -7.87 -20.23
C SER A 205 2.57 -6.54 -20.63
N ILE A 206 3.34 -5.46 -20.58
CA ILE A 206 2.93 -4.10 -20.91
C ILE A 206 3.12 -3.89 -22.41
N ARG A 207 2.07 -3.44 -23.09
CA ARG A 207 2.12 -3.07 -24.52
C ARG A 207 2.44 -1.60 -24.68
N GLY A 208 3.46 -1.31 -25.48
CA GLY A 208 3.94 0.04 -25.76
C GLY A 208 4.33 0.77 -24.48
N ASP A 209 4.24 2.09 -24.51
CA ASP A 209 4.55 2.95 -23.37
C ASP A 209 3.44 2.91 -22.31
N SER A 210 3.79 2.60 -21.07
CA SER A 210 2.85 2.73 -19.95
C SER A 210 2.55 4.19 -19.61
N GLY A 211 3.49 5.09 -19.90
CA GLY A 211 3.51 6.44 -19.34
C GLY A 211 3.80 6.39 -17.85
N HIS A 212 3.17 7.29 -17.08
CA HIS A 212 3.30 7.34 -15.63
C HIS A 212 2.89 6.00 -14.98
N MET A 213 3.82 5.39 -14.24
CA MET A 213 3.59 4.08 -13.63
C MET A 213 3.04 4.23 -12.22
N THR A 214 1.78 3.87 -11.99
CA THR A 214 1.21 3.76 -10.64
C THR A 214 2.02 2.75 -9.83
N TYR A 215 2.51 3.12 -8.66
CA TYR A 215 3.35 2.22 -7.86
C TYR A 215 3.18 2.39 -6.35
N HIS A 216 3.48 1.31 -5.65
CA HIS A 216 3.77 1.29 -4.23
C HIS A 216 5.29 1.17 -4.05
N SER A 217 5.88 2.12 -3.32
CA SER A 217 7.34 2.19 -3.21
C SER A 217 7.88 1.05 -2.36
N GLY A 218 7.37 0.86 -1.13
CA GLY A 218 7.91 0.05 -0.03
C GLY A 218 7.57 -1.45 0.00
N ALA A 219 7.73 -2.19 -1.11
CA ALA A 219 7.29 -3.59 -1.14
C ALA A 219 8.02 -4.52 -0.14
N ASN A 220 9.26 -4.17 0.26
CA ASN A 220 10.17 -5.02 1.06
C ASN A 220 10.26 -6.48 0.55
N THR A 221 10.05 -6.65 -0.76
CA THR A 221 10.06 -7.91 -1.48
C THR A 221 10.67 -7.67 -2.85
N THR A 222 11.39 -8.66 -3.36
CA THR A 222 12.00 -8.63 -4.70
C THR A 222 10.96 -9.05 -5.74
N SER A 223 10.71 -8.17 -6.69
CA SER A 223 9.99 -8.44 -7.93
C SER A 223 10.93 -8.31 -9.13
N TYR A 224 10.50 -8.80 -10.28
CA TYR A 224 11.36 -9.06 -11.43
C TYR A 224 10.86 -8.35 -12.68
N ILE A 225 11.77 -7.86 -13.51
CA ILE A 225 11.45 -7.05 -14.70
C ILE A 225 12.32 -7.53 -15.87
N THR A 226 11.71 -7.69 -17.05
CA THR A 226 12.45 -7.96 -18.30
C THR A 226 13.03 -6.67 -18.88
N GLY A 227 13.93 -6.78 -19.86
CA GLY A 227 14.41 -5.60 -20.58
C GLY A 227 13.29 -4.86 -21.33
N PRO A 228 13.44 -3.54 -21.57
CA PRO A 228 12.52 -2.79 -22.42
C PRO A 228 12.53 -3.36 -23.85
N GLY A 229 11.35 -3.44 -24.47
CA GLY A 229 11.19 -3.93 -25.84
C GLY A 229 11.31 -5.45 -26.02
N THR A 230 11.39 -6.24 -24.94
CA THR A 230 11.50 -7.70 -25.04
C THR A 230 10.15 -8.40 -25.21
N GLY A 231 9.05 -7.71 -24.92
CA GLY A 231 7.68 -8.19 -25.10
C GLY A 231 7.16 -9.08 -23.96
N ASP A 232 6.28 -10.02 -24.35
CA ASP A 232 5.55 -10.89 -23.42
C ASP A 232 6.38 -12.10 -22.99
N HIS A 233 6.73 -12.13 -21.71
CA HIS A 233 7.41 -13.23 -21.02
C HIS A 233 6.56 -13.79 -19.87
N THR A 234 5.25 -13.55 -19.88
CA THR A 234 4.35 -13.97 -18.79
C THR A 234 4.26 -15.49 -18.62
N ASN A 235 4.62 -16.27 -19.63
CA ASN A 235 4.61 -17.73 -19.61
C ASN A 235 5.97 -18.36 -19.29
N ASP A 236 7.05 -17.57 -19.15
CA ASP A 236 8.39 -18.10 -18.91
C ASP A 236 8.46 -18.68 -17.48
N ALA A 237 8.65 -19.99 -17.37
CA ALA A 237 8.71 -20.65 -16.07
C ALA A 237 9.99 -20.28 -15.29
N ASP A 238 11.10 -20.14 -16.02
CA ASP A 238 12.37 -19.71 -15.45
C ASP A 238 12.49 -18.18 -15.37
N GLY A 239 13.53 -17.72 -14.69
CA GLY A 239 13.84 -16.31 -14.51
C GLY A 239 14.79 -15.71 -15.56
N PHE A 240 15.17 -16.40 -16.63
CA PHE A 240 16.27 -15.94 -17.50
C PHE A 240 15.95 -14.64 -18.25
N ALA A 241 14.69 -14.46 -18.69
CA ALA A 241 14.25 -13.22 -19.33
C ALA A 241 14.17 -12.03 -18.36
N TYR A 242 14.12 -12.30 -17.05
CA TYR A 242 13.95 -11.31 -16.00
C TYR A 242 15.29 -10.82 -15.47
N GLU A 243 15.96 -10.03 -16.30
CA GLU A 243 17.32 -9.52 -16.05
C GLU A 243 17.42 -8.53 -14.88
N TYR A 244 16.31 -7.88 -14.50
CA TYR A 244 16.28 -6.80 -13.51
C TYR A 244 15.39 -7.13 -12.32
N THR A 245 15.63 -6.44 -11.21
CA THR A 245 14.85 -6.56 -9.97
C THR A 245 14.36 -5.21 -9.49
N THR A 246 13.29 -5.22 -8.70
CA THR A 246 12.76 -4.05 -8.02
C THR A 246 12.26 -4.44 -6.62
N SER A 247 12.28 -3.47 -5.71
CA SER A 247 11.66 -3.52 -4.39
C SER A 247 10.32 -2.78 -4.30
N SER A 248 9.69 -2.53 -5.45
CA SER A 248 8.38 -1.90 -5.57
C SER A 248 7.37 -2.82 -6.24
N TRP A 249 6.09 -2.55 -6.01
CA TRP A 249 5.01 -3.13 -6.80
C TRP A 249 4.46 -2.07 -7.75
N PHE A 250 4.37 -2.41 -9.04
CA PHE A 250 3.85 -1.53 -10.08
C PHE A 250 2.49 -2.01 -10.54
N PHE A 251 1.50 -1.14 -10.59
CA PHE A 251 0.13 -1.36 -11.07
C PHE A 251 -0.72 -2.39 -10.30
N LEU A 252 -0.16 -3.48 -9.79
CA LEU A 252 -0.88 -4.49 -9.00
C LEU A 252 -1.16 -3.97 -7.59
N THR A 253 -2.43 -3.92 -7.18
CA THR A 253 -2.84 -3.37 -5.88
C THR A 253 -3.58 -4.36 -4.98
N THR A 254 -4.21 -5.40 -5.53
CA THR A 254 -4.97 -6.36 -4.71
C THR A 254 -5.02 -7.74 -5.33
N LEU A 255 -5.01 -8.76 -4.48
CA LEU A 255 -5.39 -10.13 -4.78
C LEU A 255 -6.50 -10.55 -3.81
N ASP A 256 -7.65 -10.90 -4.37
CA ASP A 256 -8.75 -11.48 -3.63
C ASP A 256 -8.79 -12.99 -3.81
N VAL A 257 -9.26 -13.68 -2.78
CA VAL A 257 -9.57 -15.11 -2.79
C VAL A 257 -11.05 -15.34 -2.49
N MET A 258 -11.65 -16.35 -3.12
CA MET A 258 -12.99 -16.80 -2.76
C MET A 258 -12.90 -17.60 -1.45
N ALA A 259 -13.48 -17.06 -0.37
CA ALA A 259 -13.45 -17.64 0.97
C ALA A 259 -14.86 -17.73 1.57
N SER A 260 -15.03 -18.43 2.69
CA SER A 260 -16.33 -18.53 3.35
C SER A 260 -16.79 -17.20 3.93
N THR A 261 -18.10 -16.97 3.99
CA THR A 261 -18.68 -15.68 4.43
C THR A 261 -18.44 -15.32 5.90
N ASP A 262 -17.95 -16.25 6.73
CA ASP A 262 -17.56 -16.02 8.12
C ASP A 262 -16.09 -15.60 8.27
N THR A 263 -15.37 -15.39 7.16
CA THR A 263 -13.98 -14.93 7.16
C THR A 263 -13.89 -13.49 7.68
N VAL A 264 -12.98 -13.26 8.62
CA VAL A 264 -12.65 -11.93 9.17
C VAL A 264 -11.55 -11.32 8.30
N VAL A 265 -11.69 -10.06 7.88
CA VAL A 265 -10.69 -9.38 7.04
C VAL A 265 -10.22 -8.13 7.75
N ILE A 266 -8.94 -8.13 8.08
CA ILE A 266 -8.26 -7.08 8.84
C ILE A 266 -7.38 -6.27 7.89
N CYS A 267 -7.55 -4.96 7.87
CA CYS A 267 -6.63 -4.06 7.20
C CYS A 267 -5.65 -3.44 8.21
N ALA A 268 -4.36 -3.66 8.00
CA ALA A 268 -3.29 -2.90 8.64
C ALA A 268 -3.12 -1.58 7.86
N PHE A 269 -3.71 -0.50 8.38
CA PHE A 269 -3.69 0.83 7.77
C PHE A 269 -2.64 1.70 8.45
N GLY A 270 -1.83 2.45 7.70
CA GLY A 270 -0.83 3.30 8.34
C GLY A 270 0.31 3.84 7.49
N ASP A 271 1.40 4.16 8.16
CA ASP A 271 2.64 4.73 7.59
C ASP A 271 3.79 3.71 7.44
N SER A 272 5.03 4.20 7.30
CA SER A 272 6.27 3.39 7.15
C SER A 272 6.48 2.36 8.24
N ILE A 273 5.99 2.60 9.46
CA ILE A 273 6.09 1.63 10.54
C ILE A 273 5.22 0.42 10.20
N THR A 274 4.02 0.62 9.68
CA THR A 274 3.14 -0.48 9.22
C THR A 274 3.58 -1.07 7.88
N ASP A 275 4.08 -0.23 6.97
CA ASP A 275 4.58 -0.63 5.66
C ASP A 275 5.80 -1.56 5.78
N GLY A 276 6.59 -1.40 6.85
CA GLY A 276 7.62 -2.34 7.27
C GLY A 276 9.05 -1.86 7.05
N THR A 277 9.32 -0.57 7.18
CA THR A 277 10.70 -0.05 7.11
C THR A 277 11.64 -0.77 8.10
N HIS A 278 12.81 -1.22 7.62
CA HIS A 278 13.77 -2.11 8.32
C HIS A 278 13.29 -3.52 8.67
N THR A 279 12.24 -4.00 8.03
CA THR A 279 12.00 -5.44 7.94
C THR A 279 13.11 -6.14 7.16
N THR A 280 13.25 -7.44 7.39
CA THR A 280 14.19 -8.23 6.59
C THR A 280 13.67 -8.26 5.15
N PHE A 281 14.47 -7.82 4.19
CA PHE A 281 14.08 -7.85 2.77
C PHE A 281 13.74 -9.29 2.35
N ASN A 282 12.57 -9.50 1.73
CA ASN A 282 11.97 -10.81 1.43
C ASN A 282 11.55 -11.66 2.66
N GLY A 283 11.68 -11.13 3.88
CA GLY A 283 11.51 -11.89 5.13
C GLY A 283 10.07 -12.03 5.61
N ASN A 284 9.15 -11.15 5.17
CA ASN A 284 7.75 -11.12 5.65
C ASN A 284 7.65 -11.11 7.18
N ASP A 285 8.42 -10.23 7.82
CA ASP A 285 8.56 -10.05 9.26
C ASP A 285 8.02 -8.70 9.75
N ARG A 286 7.10 -8.09 9.00
CA ARG A 286 6.28 -6.95 9.48
C ARG A 286 5.43 -7.37 10.68
N TRP A 287 4.98 -6.41 11.49
CA TRP A 287 4.09 -6.71 12.61
C TRP A 287 2.79 -7.40 12.14
N ALA A 288 2.25 -7.03 10.98
CA ALA A 288 1.06 -7.65 10.39
C ALA A 288 1.31 -9.12 10.01
N ASN A 289 2.53 -9.48 9.58
CA ASN A 289 2.87 -10.88 9.28
C ASN A 289 3.02 -11.72 10.57
N VAL A 290 3.53 -11.12 11.66
CA VAL A 290 3.58 -11.76 12.98
C VAL A 290 2.16 -12.00 13.50
N LEU A 291 1.28 -11.01 13.37
CA LEU A 291 -0.13 -11.12 13.73
C LEU A 291 -0.86 -12.18 12.90
N SER A 292 -0.67 -12.19 11.58
CA SER A 292 -1.18 -13.21 10.66
C SER A 292 -0.93 -14.61 11.19
N ARG A 293 0.33 -14.96 11.49
CA ARG A 293 0.69 -16.30 12.00
C ARG A 293 -0.10 -16.67 13.26
N ARG A 294 -0.24 -15.74 14.21
CA ARG A 294 -1.02 -15.97 15.44
C ARG A 294 -2.51 -16.17 15.17
N LEU A 295 -3.08 -15.43 14.21
CA LEU A 295 -4.48 -15.55 13.82
C LEU A 295 -4.74 -16.90 13.15
N HIS A 296 -3.88 -17.32 12.23
CA HIS A 296 -3.98 -18.63 11.58
C HIS A 296 -3.77 -19.77 12.57
N ASP A 297 -2.83 -19.65 13.51
CA ASP A 297 -2.64 -20.65 14.58
C ASP A 297 -3.89 -20.79 15.47
N ALA A 298 -4.62 -19.70 15.71
CA ALA A 298 -5.78 -19.68 16.60
C ALA A 298 -7.11 -20.03 15.88
N TYR A 299 -7.26 -19.62 14.62
CA TYR A 299 -8.54 -19.59 13.91
C TYR A 299 -8.50 -20.25 12.52
N GLY A 300 -7.33 -20.72 12.08
CA GLY A 300 -7.12 -21.30 10.75
C GLY A 300 -7.38 -20.29 9.62
N ASN A 301 -7.69 -20.81 8.43
CA ASN A 301 -7.96 -20.04 7.20
C ASN A 301 -9.34 -19.35 7.22
N LYS A 302 -9.65 -18.65 8.32
CA LYS A 302 -10.87 -17.87 8.54
C LYS A 302 -10.57 -16.41 8.88
N VAL A 303 -9.32 -16.01 8.80
CA VAL A 303 -8.89 -14.63 8.99
C VAL A 303 -7.90 -14.28 7.89
N SER A 304 -8.06 -13.10 7.31
CA SER A 304 -7.10 -12.49 6.40
C SER A 304 -6.61 -11.19 7.00
N ILE A 305 -5.31 -10.92 6.92
CA ILE A 305 -4.76 -9.59 7.16
C ILE A 305 -4.01 -9.06 5.94
N VAL A 306 -4.37 -7.86 5.51
CA VAL A 306 -3.74 -7.14 4.38
C VAL A 306 -3.12 -5.82 4.85
N ASN A 307 -2.20 -5.27 4.07
CA ASN A 307 -1.45 -4.07 4.42
C ASN A 307 -1.72 -2.94 3.43
N GLU A 308 -2.34 -1.86 3.91
CA GLU A 308 -2.62 -0.65 3.13
C GLU A 308 -1.82 0.54 3.67
N ALA A 309 -0.59 0.28 4.10
CA ALA A 309 0.32 1.32 4.55
C ALA A 309 1.16 1.93 3.43
N ILE A 310 1.60 3.17 3.65
CA ILE A 310 2.50 3.88 2.73
C ILE A 310 3.62 4.52 3.55
N GLY A 311 4.88 4.28 3.19
CA GLY A 311 6.02 4.93 3.85
C GLY A 311 5.93 6.47 3.87
N GLY A 312 5.99 7.09 5.05
CA GLY A 312 5.87 8.54 5.20
C GLY A 312 4.45 9.11 5.13
N ASN A 313 3.41 8.25 5.09
CA ASN A 313 2.02 8.69 4.98
C ASN A 313 1.58 9.53 6.19
N ARG A 314 0.63 10.42 5.91
CA ARG A 314 0.06 11.34 6.89
C ARG A 314 -1.41 11.09 7.04
N VAL A 315 -1.93 11.37 8.23
CA VAL A 315 -3.36 11.32 8.50
C VAL A 315 -4.10 12.40 7.71
N ILE A 316 -3.56 13.62 7.67
CA ILE A 316 -4.24 14.80 7.12
C ILE A 316 -3.41 15.58 6.09
N ASN A 317 -4.12 16.47 5.38
CA ASN A 317 -3.57 17.42 4.41
C ASN A 317 -3.03 18.71 5.07
N PRO A 318 -2.12 19.44 4.39
CA PRO A 318 -1.64 19.19 3.04
C PRO A 318 -0.50 18.16 2.99
N VAL A 319 -0.53 17.36 1.92
CA VAL A 319 0.61 16.53 1.50
C VAL A 319 1.19 17.05 0.19
N VAL A 320 2.41 16.62 -0.14
CA VAL A 320 3.03 16.93 -1.42
C VAL A 320 2.43 16.04 -2.49
N ALA A 321 1.87 16.66 -3.53
CA ALA A 321 1.30 15.93 -4.66
C ALA A 321 2.38 15.06 -5.33
N ASN A 322 2.03 13.80 -5.59
CA ASN A 322 2.93 12.81 -6.19
C ASN A 322 4.25 12.56 -5.42
N ALA A 323 4.24 12.71 -4.09
CA ALA A 323 5.31 12.20 -3.27
C ALA A 323 5.15 10.69 -3.03
N ALA A 324 6.27 9.99 -2.81
CA ALA A 324 6.24 8.56 -2.44
C ALA A 324 5.49 8.29 -1.12
N SER A 325 5.24 9.34 -0.32
CA SER A 325 4.41 9.31 0.89
C SER A 325 2.90 9.28 0.61
N GLY A 326 2.50 9.48 -0.64
CA GLY A 326 1.14 9.37 -1.12
C GLY A 326 0.12 10.39 -0.58
N PRO A 327 -1.16 10.25 -0.96
CA PRO A 327 -2.26 11.06 -0.45
C PRO A 327 -2.46 10.83 1.04
N ALA A 328 -2.99 11.82 1.77
CA ALA A 328 -3.32 11.64 3.18
C ALA A 328 -4.33 10.50 3.41
N ALA A 329 -4.28 9.87 4.58
CA ALA A 329 -5.17 8.79 5.00
C ALA A 329 -6.65 9.14 4.82
N VAL A 330 -7.04 10.36 5.21
CA VAL A 330 -8.41 10.88 5.03
C VAL A 330 -8.86 10.88 3.56
N ASP A 331 -7.96 11.12 2.61
CA ASP A 331 -8.29 11.23 1.18
C ASP A 331 -8.29 9.85 0.49
N ARG A 332 -7.40 8.95 0.90
CA ARG A 332 -7.26 7.63 0.25
C ARG A 332 -8.13 6.54 0.85
N LEU A 333 -8.81 6.80 1.97
CA LEU A 333 -9.62 5.82 2.71
C LEU A 333 -10.58 5.02 1.82
N ASP A 334 -11.34 5.69 0.95
CA ASP A 334 -12.33 5.01 0.09
C ASP A 334 -11.68 4.04 -0.90
N ARG A 335 -10.56 4.46 -1.52
CA ARG A 335 -9.86 3.69 -2.56
C ARG A 335 -9.10 2.50 -1.96
N ASP A 336 -8.36 2.75 -0.88
CA ASP A 336 -7.38 1.81 -0.35
C ASP A 336 -7.99 0.90 0.72
N VAL A 337 -8.91 1.41 1.54
CA VAL A 337 -9.43 0.64 2.70
C VAL A 337 -10.86 0.18 2.44
N LEU A 338 -11.81 1.09 2.22
CA LEU A 338 -13.22 0.71 2.01
C LEU A 338 -13.43 -0.07 0.70
N GLY A 339 -12.50 0.03 -0.25
CA GLY A 339 -12.48 -0.76 -1.47
C GLY A 339 -12.06 -2.22 -1.30
N LEU A 340 -11.58 -2.61 -0.10
CA LEU A 340 -11.16 -3.99 0.17
C LEU A 340 -12.35 -4.95 0.28
N SER A 341 -12.27 -6.06 -0.45
CA SER A 341 -13.29 -7.11 -0.41
C SER A 341 -13.36 -7.76 0.95
N GLY A 342 -14.56 -7.79 1.54
CA GLY A 342 -14.84 -8.49 2.80
C GLY A 342 -14.33 -7.79 4.05
N LEU A 343 -13.84 -6.54 3.98
CA LEU A 343 -13.29 -5.81 5.13
C LEU A 343 -14.23 -5.82 6.34
N THR A 344 -13.72 -6.24 7.50
CA THR A 344 -14.47 -6.25 8.77
C THR A 344 -13.81 -5.38 9.84
N ASP A 345 -12.48 -5.31 9.85
CA ASP A 345 -11.71 -4.66 10.91
C ASP A 345 -10.52 -3.88 10.33
N VAL A 346 -10.15 -2.78 10.97
CA VAL A 346 -8.96 -1.98 10.65
C VAL A 346 -8.12 -1.84 11.93
N ILE A 347 -6.83 -2.14 11.84
CA ILE A 347 -5.83 -1.75 12.84
C ILE A 347 -5.07 -0.56 12.27
N TRP A 348 -5.19 0.61 12.89
CA TRP A 348 -4.67 1.86 12.34
C TRP A 348 -3.52 2.42 13.16
N LEU A 349 -2.32 2.49 12.56
CA LEU A 349 -1.10 3.09 13.11
C LEU A 349 -0.58 4.19 12.18
N GLU A 350 -0.77 5.44 12.54
CA GLU A 350 -0.31 6.58 11.72
C GLU A 350 -0.14 7.84 12.58
N GLY A 351 0.30 8.96 11.99
CA GLY A 351 0.31 10.28 12.62
C GLY A 351 1.70 10.79 13.01
N ILE A 352 2.75 9.97 12.91
CA ILE A 352 4.10 10.44 13.24
C ILE A 352 4.65 11.43 12.22
N ASN A 353 4.39 11.19 10.93
CA ASN A 353 4.83 12.04 9.82
C ASN A 353 4.08 13.38 9.79
N ASP A 354 2.89 13.46 10.38
CA ASP A 354 2.15 14.71 10.57
C ASP A 354 2.84 15.62 11.62
N LEU A 355 3.49 15.02 12.62
CA LEU A 355 4.16 15.70 13.73
C LEU A 355 5.61 16.09 13.41
N GLY A 356 6.32 15.23 12.68
CA GLY A 356 7.73 15.42 12.27
C GLY A 356 7.97 16.49 11.21
N ALA A 357 6.88 17.16 10.84
CA ALA A 357 6.77 17.85 9.59
C ALA A 357 7.32 19.29 9.57
N GLY A 358 8.58 19.50 9.96
CA GLY A 358 9.21 20.83 9.84
C GLY A 358 10.09 21.31 11.00
N TYR A 359 10.68 20.42 11.80
CA TYR A 359 11.61 20.86 12.84
C TYR A 359 13.05 21.01 12.32
N GLY A 360 13.57 22.24 12.37
CA GLY A 360 15.00 22.57 12.21
C GLY A 360 15.44 23.08 10.84
N ALA A 361 16.70 23.50 10.74
CA ALA A 361 17.32 24.03 9.52
C ALA A 361 17.45 23.01 8.36
N ALA A 362 17.06 21.75 8.60
CA ALA A 362 17.02 20.65 7.63
C ALA A 362 15.61 20.43 7.04
N ALA A 363 14.59 21.15 7.51
CA ALA A 363 13.26 21.10 6.91
C ALA A 363 13.34 21.55 5.44
N ASN A 364 13.06 20.64 4.52
CA ASN A 364 12.86 20.99 3.12
C ASN A 364 11.42 21.51 2.97
N PRO A 365 11.20 22.82 2.76
CA PRO A 365 9.85 23.37 2.63
C PRO A 365 9.07 22.81 1.42
N VAL A 366 9.74 22.10 0.52
CA VAL A 366 9.13 21.45 -0.65
C VAL A 366 8.51 20.09 -0.31
N GLU A 367 9.18 19.27 0.50
CA GLU A 367 8.69 17.94 0.91
C GLU A 367 7.78 18.01 2.13
N ASN A 368 7.91 19.10 2.89
CA ASN A 368 7.31 19.21 4.19
C ASN A 368 6.77 20.62 4.47
N PRO A 369 5.63 20.99 3.88
CA PRO A 369 5.17 22.37 3.89
C PRO A 369 4.57 22.80 5.25
N VAL A 370 4.12 21.87 6.09
CA VAL A 370 3.30 22.16 7.29
C VAL A 370 3.51 21.13 8.39
N VAL A 371 3.85 21.59 9.61
CA VAL A 371 3.74 20.82 10.86
C VAL A 371 2.27 20.81 11.29
N HIS A 372 1.69 19.63 11.55
CA HIS A 372 0.32 19.53 12.04
C HIS A 372 0.26 19.55 13.57
N THR A 373 -0.81 20.16 14.10
CA THR A 373 -1.10 20.08 15.53
C THR A 373 -1.71 18.72 15.86
N PRO A 374 -1.46 18.17 17.07
CA PRO A 374 -2.12 16.95 17.52
C PRO A 374 -3.66 17.02 17.42
N GLN A 375 -4.26 18.18 17.66
CA GLN A 375 -5.72 18.36 17.57
C GLN A 375 -6.25 18.21 16.14
N ALA A 376 -5.51 18.68 15.13
CA ALA A 376 -5.89 18.51 13.73
C ALA A 376 -5.81 17.04 13.32
N ILE A 377 -4.76 16.33 13.76
CA ILE A 377 -4.59 14.90 13.51
C ILE A 377 -5.73 14.09 14.19
N ILE A 378 -6.07 14.44 15.44
CA ILE A 378 -7.20 13.84 16.16
C ILE A 378 -8.52 14.03 15.41
N ALA A 379 -8.76 15.21 14.83
CA ALA A 379 -9.94 15.43 14.00
C ALA A 379 -9.95 14.52 12.75
N GLY A 380 -8.78 14.29 12.14
CA GLY A 380 -8.61 13.31 11.06
C GLY A 380 -8.91 11.87 11.50
N TYR A 381 -8.44 11.46 12.69
CA TYR A 381 -8.81 10.17 13.28
C TYR A 381 -10.32 10.02 13.44
N GLN A 382 -10.96 11.04 14.00
CA GLN A 382 -12.41 11.05 14.22
C GLN A 382 -13.20 10.94 12.91
N ASP A 383 -12.78 11.63 11.84
CA ASP A 383 -13.42 11.53 10.53
C ASP A 383 -13.33 10.10 9.96
N VAL A 384 -12.12 9.54 9.90
CA VAL A 384 -11.88 8.21 9.33
C VAL A 384 -12.61 7.13 10.13
N VAL A 385 -12.56 7.18 11.47
CA VAL A 385 -13.29 6.24 12.34
C VAL A 385 -14.79 6.33 12.07
N ALA A 386 -15.35 7.54 12.01
CA ALA A 386 -16.77 7.73 11.71
C ALA A 386 -17.17 7.26 10.30
N ARG A 387 -16.26 7.32 9.32
CA ARG A 387 -16.47 6.77 7.97
C ARG A 387 -16.46 5.25 7.99
N LEU A 388 -15.47 4.61 8.63
CA LEU A 388 -15.38 3.15 8.76
C LEU A 388 -16.59 2.57 9.50
N HIS A 389 -17.02 3.18 10.61
CA HIS A 389 -18.20 2.76 11.37
C HIS A 389 -19.50 2.82 10.55
N ARG A 390 -19.65 3.80 9.65
CA ARG A 390 -20.81 3.88 8.74
C ARG A 390 -20.88 2.69 7.78
N HIS A 391 -19.76 2.02 7.52
CA HIS A 391 -19.66 0.80 6.73
C HIS A 391 -19.64 -0.48 7.59
N GLY A 392 -19.87 -0.36 8.91
CA GLY A 392 -19.87 -1.51 9.83
C GLY A 392 -18.48 -2.07 10.11
N VAL A 393 -17.41 -1.36 9.73
CA VAL A 393 -16.02 -1.77 9.95
C VAL A 393 -15.58 -1.31 11.34
N LYS A 394 -15.00 -2.22 12.12
CA LYS A 394 -14.44 -1.90 13.44
C LYS A 394 -13.04 -1.32 13.31
N VAL A 395 -12.68 -0.40 14.19
CA VAL A 395 -11.40 0.30 14.15
C VAL A 395 -10.67 0.16 15.48
N TYR A 396 -9.46 -0.40 15.42
CA TYR A 396 -8.56 -0.54 16.56
C TYR A 396 -7.43 0.47 16.39
N GLY A 397 -7.40 1.46 17.28
CA GLY A 397 -6.37 2.49 17.26
C GLY A 397 -5.06 1.92 17.81
N ALA A 398 -3.99 2.00 17.02
CA ALA A 398 -2.67 1.57 17.45
C ALA A 398 -1.83 2.77 17.90
N THR A 399 -1.23 2.68 19.09
CA THR A 399 -0.40 3.77 19.62
C THR A 399 0.87 3.95 18.78
N VAL A 400 1.20 5.19 18.47
CA VAL A 400 2.40 5.57 17.71
C VAL A 400 3.65 5.24 18.53
N VAL A 401 4.63 4.52 17.95
CA VAL A 401 5.86 4.12 18.65
C VAL A 401 6.73 5.33 19.01
N SER A 402 7.62 5.18 19.99
CA SER A 402 8.52 6.28 20.40
C SER A 402 9.36 6.79 19.23
N ALA A 403 9.36 8.11 19.07
CA ALA A 403 10.18 8.83 18.11
C ALA A 403 11.12 9.83 18.82
N LEU A 404 11.37 9.61 20.11
CA LEU A 404 12.07 10.57 20.95
C LEU A 404 13.52 10.79 20.50
N GLY A 405 14.28 9.70 20.31
CA GLY A 405 15.63 9.72 19.76
C GLY A 405 16.67 10.54 20.54
N LEU A 406 16.43 10.86 21.82
CA LEU A 406 17.26 11.84 22.54
C LEU A 406 18.56 11.27 23.10
N ASN A 407 18.65 9.98 23.44
CA ASN A 407 19.78 9.41 24.18
C ASN A 407 20.02 7.93 23.87
N ASN A 408 21.29 7.54 23.69
CA ASN A 408 21.73 6.14 23.81
C ASN A 408 22.91 6.05 24.80
N PRO A 409 22.62 5.94 26.11
CA PRO A 409 23.63 5.97 27.17
C PRO A 409 24.64 4.82 27.05
N ALA A 410 24.22 3.67 26.53
CA ALA A 410 25.08 2.50 26.37
C ALA A 410 26.19 2.70 25.34
N GLN A 411 26.08 3.71 24.48
CA GLN A 411 27.07 4.03 23.45
C GLN A 411 27.74 5.41 23.64
N GLY A 412 27.37 6.17 24.68
CA GLY A 412 28.03 7.43 25.05
C GLY A 412 27.57 8.68 24.26
N TRP A 413 26.38 8.65 23.66
CA TRP A 413 25.83 9.77 22.88
C TRP A 413 24.54 10.31 23.52
N ASP A 414 24.46 11.64 23.64
CA ASP A 414 23.28 12.38 24.07
C ASP A 414 23.15 13.70 23.28
N LEU A 415 21.98 14.35 23.35
CA LEU A 415 21.79 15.67 22.73
C LEU A 415 22.56 16.81 23.43
N ILE A 416 23.15 16.58 24.61
CA ILE A 416 24.00 17.58 25.26
C ILE A 416 25.32 17.69 24.48
N HIS A 417 25.88 16.55 24.07
CA HIS A 417 27.12 16.45 23.31
C HIS A 417 26.89 16.52 21.79
N PHE A 418 25.70 16.17 21.31
CA PHE A 418 25.32 16.21 19.88
C PHE A 418 23.99 16.94 19.64
N PRO A 419 23.88 18.25 19.96
CA PRO A 419 22.61 18.98 19.98
C PRO A 419 21.92 19.15 18.63
N SER A 420 22.66 18.96 17.53
CA SER A 420 22.13 19.04 16.16
C SER A 420 21.84 17.66 15.54
N PHE A 421 21.99 16.59 16.32
CA PHE A 421 21.84 15.22 15.83
C PHE A 421 20.39 14.76 15.98
N LEU A 422 19.57 15.02 14.96
CA LEU A 422 18.32 14.32 14.75
C LEU A 422 18.55 13.25 13.68
N ALA A 423 18.15 12.01 13.95
CA ALA A 423 18.29 10.92 12.98
C ALA A 423 17.31 11.09 11.81
N THR A 424 16.09 11.57 12.10
CA THR A 424 15.10 11.97 11.10
C THR A 424 14.41 13.28 11.53
N VAL A 425 13.72 13.97 10.60
CA VAL A 425 12.88 15.14 10.93
C VAL A 425 11.68 14.77 11.80
N ASP A 426 11.33 13.47 11.82
CA ASP A 426 10.22 12.90 12.56
C ASP A 426 10.63 12.44 13.97
N ASN A 427 11.75 12.94 14.49
CA ASN A 427 12.21 12.67 15.84
C ASN A 427 12.37 13.94 16.71
N GLY A 428 12.43 13.71 18.02
CA GLY A 428 12.82 14.73 19.01
C GLY A 428 11.72 15.10 19.99
N ALA A 429 12.08 15.96 20.95
CA ALA A 429 11.20 16.29 22.08
C ALA A 429 9.87 16.94 21.67
N ALA A 430 9.87 17.75 20.60
CA ALA A 430 8.66 18.40 20.11
C ALA A 430 7.69 17.40 19.47
N VAL A 431 8.22 16.51 18.63
CA VAL A 431 7.46 15.40 18.03
C VAL A 431 6.92 14.48 19.12
N GLU A 432 7.76 14.12 20.11
CA GLU A 432 7.36 13.28 21.23
C GLU A 432 6.21 13.88 22.04
N ALA A 433 6.24 15.19 22.32
CA ALA A 433 5.16 15.85 23.04
C ALA A 433 3.82 15.72 22.29
N GLY A 434 3.84 15.90 20.96
CA GLY A 434 2.66 15.67 20.12
C GLY A 434 2.22 14.21 20.10
N ARG A 435 3.18 13.28 19.99
CA ARG A 435 2.93 11.83 19.99
C ARG A 435 2.25 11.37 21.27
N LEU A 436 2.67 11.88 22.44
CA LEU A 436 2.05 11.56 23.72
C LEU A 436 0.59 12.02 23.79
N ILE A 437 0.25 13.17 23.18
CA ILE A 437 -1.12 13.66 23.07
C ILE A 437 -1.95 12.71 22.18
N LEU A 438 -1.43 12.31 21.02
CA LEU A 438 -2.10 11.35 20.13
C LEU A 438 -2.32 10.00 20.83
N ASN A 439 -1.30 9.47 21.50
CA ASN A 439 -1.41 8.19 22.20
C ASN A 439 -2.36 8.25 23.39
N GLN A 440 -2.44 9.38 24.08
CA GLN A 440 -3.45 9.56 25.13
C GLN A 440 -4.87 9.56 24.54
N PHE A 441 -5.08 10.20 23.39
CA PHE A 441 -6.35 10.14 22.68
C PHE A 441 -6.70 8.70 22.26
N ILE A 442 -5.75 7.98 21.65
CA ILE A 442 -5.93 6.58 21.23
C ILE A 442 -6.30 5.67 22.40
N ARG A 443 -5.63 5.82 23.55
CA ARG A 443 -5.91 5.03 24.76
C ARG A 443 -7.22 5.39 25.45
N THR A 444 -7.80 6.54 25.16
CA THR A 444 -9.02 7.00 25.83
C THR A 444 -10.22 6.18 25.32
N PRO A 445 -11.00 5.52 26.21
CA PRO A 445 -12.13 4.70 25.80
C PRO A 445 -13.17 5.48 24.99
N GLY A 446 -13.75 4.83 23.97
CA GLY A 446 -14.82 5.39 23.14
C GLY A 446 -14.36 6.09 21.86
N ASN A 447 -13.05 6.30 21.68
CA ASN A 447 -12.51 6.85 20.42
C ASN A 447 -12.31 5.78 19.33
N PHE A 448 -12.07 4.53 19.75
CA PHE A 448 -11.86 3.36 18.91
C PHE A 448 -12.59 2.14 19.51
N ASP A 449 -12.83 1.11 18.73
CA ASP A 449 -13.44 -0.16 19.19
C ASP A 449 -12.49 -0.97 20.07
N GLY A 450 -11.19 -0.71 19.96
CA GLY A 450 -10.15 -1.26 20.81
C GLY A 450 -8.82 -0.54 20.62
N VAL A 451 -7.84 -0.90 21.45
CA VAL A 451 -6.51 -0.28 21.44
C VAL A 451 -5.45 -1.35 21.26
N VAL A 452 -4.49 -1.08 20.37
CA VAL A 452 -3.28 -1.88 20.19
C VAL A 452 -2.09 -1.04 20.66
N ASP A 453 -1.55 -1.33 21.85
CA ASP A 453 -0.54 -0.46 22.46
C ASP A 453 0.90 -0.79 22.01
N PHE A 454 1.23 -0.46 20.75
CA PHE A 454 2.59 -0.65 20.20
C PHE A 454 3.66 0.21 20.88
N ASP A 455 3.32 1.40 21.37
CA ASP A 455 4.19 2.19 22.23
C ASP A 455 4.61 1.39 23.47
N ALA A 456 3.67 0.82 24.22
CA ALA A 456 4.00 -0.02 25.38
C ALA A 456 4.82 -1.28 25.00
N ALA A 457 4.54 -1.87 23.83
CA ALA A 457 5.27 -3.05 23.35
C ALA A 457 6.75 -2.76 23.06
N THR A 458 7.05 -1.57 22.56
CA THR A 458 8.37 -1.21 22.01
C THR A 458 9.19 -0.29 22.90
N ARG A 459 8.55 0.57 23.69
CA ARG A 459 9.19 1.55 24.57
C ARG A 459 9.96 0.88 25.70
N ASP A 460 11.11 1.46 26.02
CA ASP A 460 11.91 1.07 27.18
C ASP A 460 11.22 1.55 28.47
N PRO A 461 10.89 0.64 29.41
CA PRO A 461 10.27 1.02 30.67
C PRO A 461 11.24 1.67 31.66
N ASP A 462 12.56 1.60 31.43
CA ASP A 462 13.54 2.23 32.32
C ASP A 462 13.37 3.76 32.29
N PRO A 463 13.15 4.43 33.44
CA PRO A 463 13.11 5.88 33.52
C PRO A 463 14.36 6.56 32.93
N ALA A 464 15.53 5.91 33.02
CA ALA A 464 16.78 6.42 32.44
C ALA A 464 16.79 6.40 30.90
N ALA A 465 15.93 5.60 30.27
CA ALA A 465 15.74 5.59 28.83
C ALA A 465 14.85 6.75 28.34
N LEU A 466 14.27 7.54 29.26
CA LEU A 466 13.49 8.75 28.98
C LEU A 466 12.29 8.58 28.03
N GLY A 467 11.86 7.34 27.78
CA GLY A 467 10.80 7.03 26.82
C GLY A 467 11.26 6.64 25.42
N ASN A 468 12.57 6.40 25.21
CA ASN A 468 13.08 5.82 23.97
C ASN A 468 12.57 4.39 23.73
N MET A 469 12.64 3.95 22.48
CA MET A 469 12.48 2.55 22.12
C MET A 469 13.60 1.69 22.77
N LYS A 470 13.29 0.45 23.16
CA LYS A 470 14.30 -0.49 23.69
C LYS A 470 15.44 -0.65 22.69
N ALA A 471 16.68 -0.59 23.18
CA ALA A 471 17.87 -0.63 22.33
C ALA A 471 17.92 -1.84 21.38
N LYS A 472 17.48 -3.03 21.83
CA LYS A 472 17.42 -4.25 21.00
C LYS A 472 16.40 -4.20 19.86
N TYR A 473 15.50 -3.22 19.85
CA TYR A 473 14.49 -3.02 18.81
C TYR A 473 14.90 -1.95 17.80
N LEU A 474 16.02 -1.26 18.02
CA LEU A 474 16.54 -0.30 17.05
C LEU A 474 17.20 -1.04 15.84
N PRO A 475 17.17 -0.51 14.61
CA PRO A 475 17.72 -1.16 13.41
C PRO A 475 19.26 -1.24 13.34
N ASN A 476 19.86 -2.43 13.39
CA ASN A 476 21.34 -2.63 13.40
C ASN A 476 21.97 -2.54 12.00
N SER A 477 21.41 -1.75 11.09
CA SER A 477 21.75 -1.82 9.67
C SER A 477 22.65 -0.67 9.23
N GLN A 478 23.51 -0.94 8.25
CA GLN A 478 24.39 0.06 7.62
C GLN A 478 23.63 1.01 6.67
N PHE A 479 22.30 0.89 6.57
CA PHE A 479 21.47 1.68 5.65
C PHE A 479 21.42 3.15 6.03
N THR A 480 21.49 3.44 7.32
CA THR A 480 21.79 4.76 7.82
C THR A 480 23.29 4.78 8.12
N GLN A 481 24.04 5.75 7.59
CA GLN A 481 25.40 6.01 8.09
C GLN A 481 25.42 6.49 9.57
N LEU A 482 24.24 6.52 10.19
CA LEU A 482 23.97 6.72 11.59
C LEU A 482 23.65 5.37 12.23
N PRO A 483 24.03 5.13 13.49
CA PRO A 483 23.89 3.81 14.07
C PRO A 483 22.41 3.37 14.18
N TRP A 484 21.43 4.29 14.22
CA TRP A 484 19.99 4.00 14.34
C TRP A 484 19.14 5.18 13.86
N ASP A 485 17.94 4.95 13.32
CA ASP A 485 17.00 6.03 12.95
C ASP A 485 16.05 6.47 14.09
N TYR A 486 16.02 5.73 15.20
CA TYR A 486 15.21 6.00 16.40
C TYR A 486 13.71 6.23 16.13
N LEU A 487 13.18 5.65 15.05
CA LEU A 487 11.77 5.76 14.68
C LEU A 487 11.20 4.39 14.35
N HIS A 488 11.87 3.67 13.46
CA HIS A 488 11.36 2.42 12.92
C HIS A 488 11.92 1.23 13.72
N PRO A 489 11.06 0.30 14.16
CA PRO A 489 11.52 -0.93 14.80
C PRO A 489 12.28 -1.84 13.82
N ASN A 490 13.26 -2.59 14.31
CA ASN A 490 13.84 -3.73 13.60
C ASN A 490 12.91 -4.96 13.69
N HIS A 491 13.34 -6.09 13.13
CA HIS A 491 12.62 -7.37 13.25
C HIS A 491 12.20 -7.69 14.70
N ALA A 492 13.09 -7.63 15.69
CA ALA A 492 12.73 -7.93 17.07
C ALA A 492 11.65 -7.00 17.63
N GLY A 493 11.67 -5.73 17.22
CA GLY A 493 10.62 -4.75 17.55
C GLY A 493 9.29 -5.06 16.85
N TYR A 494 9.31 -5.36 15.56
CA TYR A 494 8.10 -5.79 14.83
C TYR A 494 7.48 -7.08 15.35
N ASN A 495 8.32 -8.02 15.79
CA ASN A 495 7.85 -9.21 16.47
C ASN A 495 7.16 -8.87 17.80
N ALA A 496 7.75 -7.97 18.60
CA ALA A 496 7.11 -7.50 19.83
C ALA A 496 5.76 -6.80 19.56
N MET A 497 5.66 -5.99 18.51
CA MET A 497 4.41 -5.35 18.10
C MET A 497 3.35 -6.38 17.72
N GLY A 498 3.64 -7.30 16.80
CA GLY A 498 2.66 -8.31 16.37
C GLY A 498 2.22 -9.27 17.49
N LEU A 499 3.09 -9.55 18.47
CA LEU A 499 2.77 -10.32 19.68
C LEU A 499 1.88 -9.55 20.67
N ALA A 500 1.93 -8.21 20.66
CA ALA A 500 1.18 -7.38 21.60
C ALA A 500 -0.32 -7.23 21.25
N VAL A 501 -0.70 -7.54 20.00
CA VAL A 501 -2.09 -7.45 19.56
C VAL A 501 -2.96 -8.50 20.28
N ASP A 502 -4.09 -8.10 20.86
CA ASP A 502 -5.11 -9.05 21.30
C ASP A 502 -5.85 -9.61 20.09
N ILE A 503 -5.83 -10.94 19.94
CA ILE A 503 -6.46 -11.62 18.81
C ILE A 503 -7.91 -12.03 19.08
N ALA A 504 -8.39 -11.93 20.32
CA ALA A 504 -9.75 -12.32 20.68
C ALA A 504 -10.85 -11.52 19.92
N PRO A 505 -10.70 -10.20 19.70
CA PRO A 505 -11.68 -9.42 18.94
C PRO A 505 -11.84 -9.85 17.48
N PHE A 506 -10.86 -10.55 16.92
CA PHE A 506 -10.83 -11.03 15.53
C PHE A 506 -11.29 -12.49 15.38
N ALA A 507 -11.81 -13.12 16.44
CA ALA A 507 -12.33 -14.47 16.34
C ALA A 507 -13.55 -14.54 15.38
N PRO A 508 -13.58 -15.48 14.42
CA PRO A 508 -14.75 -15.74 13.57
C PRO A 508 -16.00 -16.09 14.39
N ALA A 509 -17.19 -15.83 13.84
CA ALA A 509 -18.46 -15.94 14.57
C ALA A 509 -18.70 -17.32 15.21
N HIS A 510 -18.34 -18.42 14.54
CA HIS A 510 -18.50 -19.79 15.05
C HIS A 510 -17.57 -20.13 16.22
N HIS A 511 -16.50 -19.38 16.44
CA HIS A 511 -15.61 -19.55 17.60
C HIS A 511 -16.09 -18.79 18.85
N ARG A 512 -16.92 -17.74 18.68
CA ARG A 512 -17.47 -16.97 19.80
C ARG A 512 -18.55 -17.72 20.57
N SER A 513 -19.34 -18.57 19.90
CA SER A 513 -20.39 -19.37 20.55
C SER A 513 -19.83 -20.45 21.48
N ARG A 514 -18.70 -21.08 21.14
CA ARG A 514 -18.09 -22.15 21.96
C ARG A 514 -17.46 -21.67 23.28
N ARG A 515 -17.11 -20.38 23.41
CA ARG A 515 -16.62 -19.82 24.68
C ARG A 515 -17.74 -19.30 25.60
N GLY A 516 -18.98 -19.20 25.11
CA GLY A 516 -20.14 -18.83 25.93
C GLY A 516 -20.78 -20.02 26.66
N GLU A 517 -20.33 -21.25 26.39
CA GLU A 517 -20.84 -22.50 26.96
C GLU A 517 -19.85 -23.18 27.94
N GLN A 518 -18.73 -22.53 28.29
CA GLN A 518 -17.77 -23.03 29.28
C GLN A 518 -17.68 -22.16 30.54
#